data_AF-A0A964R4M7-F1
#
_entry.id   AF-A0A964R4M7-F1
#
_cell.length_a   1.000
_cell.length_b   1.000
_cell.length_c   1.000
_cell.angle_alpha   90.00
_cell.angle_beta   90.00
_cell.angle_gamma   90.00
#
_symmetry.space_group_name_H-M   'P 1'
#
loop_
_entity.id
_entity.type
_entity.pdbx_description
1 polymer ?
#
loop_
_entity_poly.entity_id
_entity_poly.type
_entity_poly.pdbx_seq_one_letter_code
_entity_poly.pdbx_strand_id
1 'polypeptide(L)'
;MEGIHSEQSASESFDEEVFGKMLDYVENLKSSRKEGTSAMRNTVFVGHVFRFLSEHKDIFEQSLYQKEKRVIALNSLDYLAFEADNDDNLGKLISSIREKIQPAIINSLEINPASRQDILPILSFHSTSISLGNDAEKLKGVESINHYIPEIEKELYEKSLDYNHYIEKVLKFGNEDAVKKMEDMVVRVADRYKSEGSLENYFSILSKFEKTASKVNEFIEHKLSRAHIPAETILSHWKESAKRQDIYWAYAENLQRISEIEAVKPGVAKILHEGFELNGKKVGGISDFARYPKEILLDMLDNYENKSTPYGLIMYPRNDHNGAFYQDAEHFRKLYQDLGGEFLLRIVECETKKDVVLTLVAMNEHYNPADESGQKISMLMMGGHGQEDHIRFGGEDKNHAIFTKDLMGKRGERAKKTKQFFADGLQIILASCSTGAEVEAGIARQLSTAFGAEVIAPKVPESISRMSATKNSDGKFIFDIDFSKSDSKNTYQQGNLENKE
;
A
#
# COMPACT_ATOMS: atom_id res chain seq x y z
N MET A 1 -1.30 -39.09 47.56
CA MET A 1 -0.01 -38.38 47.50
C MET A 1 1.08 -39.42 47.62
N GLU A 2 1.53 -39.95 46.49
CA GLU A 2 2.80 -40.65 46.33
C GLU A 2 2.92 -41.00 44.85
N GLY A 3 4.05 -40.59 44.24
CA GLY A 3 4.40 -40.93 42.86
C GLY A 3 4.05 -39.86 41.85
N ILE A 4 4.97 -38.90 41.64
CA ILE A 4 5.43 -38.42 40.32
C ILE A 4 6.58 -37.41 40.55
N HIS A 5 7.64 -37.58 39.75
CA HIS A 5 8.86 -36.76 39.59
C HIS A 5 10.04 -37.00 40.53
N SER A 6 10.76 -38.11 40.28
CA SER A 6 12.22 -37.98 40.15
C SER A 6 12.52 -37.25 38.84
N GLU A 7 13.17 -36.10 38.90
CA GLU A 7 13.94 -35.58 37.76
C GLU A 7 14.92 -36.68 37.36
N GLN A 8 14.66 -37.36 36.24
CA GLN A 8 15.62 -38.29 35.67
C GLN A 8 16.85 -37.48 35.25
N SER A 9 17.92 -37.64 36.02
CA SER A 9 19.27 -37.17 35.69
C SER A 9 19.90 -38.03 34.58
N ALA A 10 19.19 -38.23 33.47
CA ALA A 10 19.78 -38.77 32.26
C ALA A 10 20.36 -37.59 31.47
N SER A 11 21.58 -37.19 31.83
CA SER A 11 22.38 -36.26 31.02
C SER A 11 22.91 -36.97 29.78
N GLU A 12 22.02 -37.38 28.88
CA GLU A 12 22.40 -37.41 27.48
C GLU A 12 22.71 -35.96 27.11
N SER A 13 23.92 -35.70 26.62
CA SER A 13 24.35 -34.35 26.26
C SER A 13 23.44 -33.84 25.15
N PHE A 14 22.57 -32.88 25.46
CA PHE A 14 21.76 -32.19 24.47
C PHE A 14 22.68 -31.61 23.40
N ASP A 15 22.43 -31.97 22.14
CA ASP A 15 23.22 -31.50 21.02
C ASP A 15 22.72 -30.13 20.53
N GLU A 16 23.38 -29.07 21.01
CA GLU A 16 23.08 -27.68 20.63
C GLU A 16 23.27 -27.42 19.13
N GLU A 17 24.22 -28.10 18.49
CA GLU A 17 24.53 -27.89 17.08
C GLU A 17 23.39 -28.44 16.21
N VAL A 18 22.90 -29.63 16.55
CA VAL A 18 21.76 -30.25 15.86
C VAL A 18 20.49 -29.44 16.05
N PHE A 19 20.21 -28.97 17.27
CA PHE A 19 19.06 -28.11 17.53
C PHE A 19 19.15 -26.78 16.76
N GLY A 20 20.32 -26.13 16.76
CA GLY A 20 20.56 -24.91 15.98
C GLY A 20 20.29 -25.09 14.49
N LYS A 21 20.83 -26.17 13.88
CA LYS A 21 20.59 -26.51 12.47
C LYS A 21 19.11 -26.70 12.16
N MET A 22 18.37 -27.33 13.07
CA MET A 22 16.93 -27.50 12.91
C MET A 22 16.19 -26.16 12.89
N LEU A 23 16.57 -25.22 13.76
CA LEU A 23 15.99 -23.88 13.76
C LEU A 23 16.29 -23.14 12.46
N ASP A 24 17.51 -23.25 11.94
CA ASP A 24 17.88 -22.68 10.64
C ASP A 24 17.02 -23.26 9.51
N TYR A 25 16.72 -24.57 9.53
CA TYR A 25 15.81 -25.17 8.55
C TYR A 25 14.40 -24.60 8.64
N VAL A 26 13.86 -24.41 9.85
CA VAL A 26 12.53 -23.83 10.06
C VAL A 26 12.49 -22.36 9.62
N GLU A 27 13.51 -21.56 9.95
CA GLU A 27 13.59 -20.15 9.57
C GLU A 27 13.79 -19.96 8.06
N ASN A 28 14.56 -20.84 7.41
CA ASN A 28 14.68 -20.86 5.95
C ASN A 28 13.32 -21.17 5.28
N LEU A 29 12.54 -22.10 5.85
CA LEU A 29 11.20 -22.42 5.35
C LEU A 29 10.22 -21.25 5.56
N LYS A 30 10.32 -20.51 6.67
CA LYS A 30 9.55 -19.27 6.89
C LYS A 30 9.91 -18.19 5.87
N SER A 31 11.20 -18.00 5.62
CA SER A 31 11.70 -16.99 4.69
C SER A 31 11.31 -17.29 3.25
N SER A 32 11.44 -18.55 2.81
CA SER A 32 11.06 -18.96 1.45
C SER A 32 9.58 -18.69 1.14
N ARG A 33 8.72 -18.82 2.16
CA ARG A 33 7.30 -18.54 2.05
C ARG A 33 6.99 -17.05 1.99
N LYS A 34 7.65 -16.22 2.81
CA LYS A 34 7.53 -14.76 2.74
C LYS A 34 7.93 -14.22 1.37
N GLU A 35 8.93 -14.84 0.74
CA GLU A 35 9.40 -14.49 -0.60
C GLU A 35 8.50 -14.99 -1.75
N GLY A 36 7.42 -15.71 -1.45
CA GLY A 36 6.50 -16.22 -2.48
C GLY A 36 7.16 -17.22 -3.44
N THR A 37 8.18 -17.97 -2.98
CA THR A 37 8.85 -18.97 -3.80
C THR A 37 7.89 -20.05 -4.31
N SER A 38 8.16 -20.60 -5.50
CA SER A 38 7.25 -21.54 -6.16
C SER A 38 6.93 -22.75 -5.29
N ALA A 39 5.70 -23.28 -5.40
CA ALA A 39 5.23 -24.43 -4.64
C ALA A 39 6.20 -25.63 -4.67
N MET A 40 6.90 -25.83 -5.80
CA MET A 40 7.89 -26.88 -5.99
C MET A 40 9.13 -26.72 -5.09
N ARG A 41 9.59 -25.48 -4.82
CA ARG A 41 10.69 -25.26 -3.88
C ARG A 41 10.27 -25.56 -2.45
N ASN A 42 9.05 -25.19 -2.06
CA ASN A 42 8.54 -25.46 -0.71
C ASN A 42 8.44 -26.97 -0.43
N THR A 43 7.98 -27.78 -1.39
CA THR A 43 7.93 -29.25 -1.22
C THR A 43 9.31 -29.87 -0.95
N VAL A 44 10.36 -29.39 -1.64
CA VAL A 44 11.73 -29.89 -1.42
C VAL A 44 12.24 -29.51 -0.03
N PHE A 45 11.99 -28.27 0.41
CA PHE A 45 12.39 -27.83 1.75
C PHE A 45 11.63 -28.59 2.85
N VAL A 46 10.32 -28.79 2.70
CA VAL A 46 9.50 -29.60 3.61
C VAL A 46 10.05 -31.03 3.73
N GLY A 47 10.47 -31.64 2.61
CA GLY A 47 11.10 -32.97 2.62
C GLY A 47 12.43 -33.02 3.37
N HIS A 48 13.27 -31.98 3.27
CA HIS A 48 14.52 -31.89 4.04
C HIS A 48 14.26 -31.72 5.53
N VAL A 49 13.32 -30.84 5.89
CA VAL A 49 12.88 -30.62 7.27
C VAL A 49 12.34 -31.91 7.87
N PHE A 50 11.47 -32.62 7.15
CA PHE A 50 10.92 -33.90 7.57
C PHE A 50 12.02 -34.94 7.84
N ARG A 51 12.97 -35.10 6.91
CA ARG A 51 14.08 -36.05 7.07
C ARG A 51 14.93 -35.70 8.29
N PHE A 52 15.32 -34.44 8.42
CA PHE A 52 16.14 -33.98 9.53
C PHE A 52 15.45 -34.17 10.88
N LEU A 53 14.17 -33.79 10.98
CA LEU A 53 13.37 -34.01 12.19
C LEU A 53 13.15 -35.49 12.50
N SER A 54 13.07 -36.35 11.49
CA SER A 54 12.93 -37.80 11.69
C SER A 54 14.23 -38.40 12.25
N GLU A 55 15.38 -37.93 11.78
CA GLU A 55 16.72 -38.38 12.21
C GLU A 55 17.08 -37.87 13.61
N HIS A 56 16.58 -36.69 13.99
CA HIS A 56 16.94 -35.98 15.24
C HIS A 56 15.72 -35.69 16.14
N LYS A 57 14.71 -36.55 16.07
CA LYS A 57 13.43 -36.39 16.80
C LYS A 57 13.62 -36.28 18.30
N ASP A 58 14.51 -37.11 18.85
CA ASP A 58 14.86 -37.16 20.26
C ASP A 58 15.43 -35.84 20.79
N ILE A 59 16.32 -35.20 20.04
CA ILE A 59 16.92 -33.90 20.41
C ILE A 59 15.83 -32.81 20.43
N PHE A 60 14.95 -32.81 19.42
CA PHE A 60 13.84 -31.88 19.41
C PHE A 60 12.86 -32.12 20.58
N GLU A 61 12.54 -33.38 20.88
CA GLU A 61 11.73 -33.74 22.05
C GLU A 61 12.39 -33.28 23.36
N GLN A 62 13.70 -33.50 23.54
CA GLN A 62 14.44 -33.04 24.72
C GLN A 62 14.38 -31.52 24.87
N SER A 63 14.44 -30.76 23.77
CA SER A 63 14.39 -29.29 23.78
C SER A 63 13.08 -28.75 24.39
N LEU A 64 11.98 -29.50 24.25
CA LEU A 64 10.67 -29.12 24.79
C LEU A 64 10.60 -29.26 26.32
N TYR A 65 11.45 -30.10 26.91
CA TYR A 65 11.57 -30.20 28.37
C TYR A 65 12.43 -29.07 28.96
N GLN A 66 13.36 -28.51 28.19
CA GLN A 66 14.26 -27.45 28.64
C GLN A 66 13.56 -26.08 28.60
N LYS A 67 13.41 -25.42 29.75
CA LYS A 67 12.68 -24.16 29.91
C LYS A 67 13.09 -23.08 28.91
N GLU A 68 14.39 -22.93 28.66
CA GLU A 68 14.96 -21.88 27.80
C GLU A 68 14.72 -22.13 26.30
N LYS A 69 14.59 -23.40 25.89
CA LYS A 69 14.42 -23.80 24.48
C LYS A 69 12.98 -24.12 24.12
N ARG A 70 12.14 -24.39 25.13
CA ARG A 70 10.75 -24.80 24.97
C ARG A 70 9.95 -23.82 24.11
N VAL A 71 10.09 -22.52 24.32
CA VAL A 71 9.38 -21.48 23.55
C VAL A 71 9.70 -21.60 22.06
N ILE A 72 10.99 -21.66 21.74
CA ILE A 72 11.47 -21.75 20.36
C ILE A 72 11.01 -23.07 19.73
N ALA A 73 11.15 -24.19 20.45
CA ALA A 73 10.73 -25.49 19.96
C ALA A 73 9.22 -25.58 19.70
N LEU A 74 8.37 -24.99 20.56
CA LEU A 74 6.93 -24.95 20.35
C LEU A 74 6.53 -24.06 19.18
N ASN A 75 7.18 -22.91 19.01
CA ASN A 75 6.97 -22.05 17.84
C ASN A 75 7.37 -22.78 16.54
N SER A 76 8.46 -23.54 16.56
CA SER A 76 8.87 -24.39 15.44
C SER A 76 7.84 -25.49 15.17
N LEU A 77 7.34 -26.16 16.22
CA LEU A 77 6.34 -27.22 16.07
C LEU A 77 5.03 -26.69 15.47
N ASP A 78 4.55 -25.53 15.91
CA ASP A 78 3.34 -24.89 15.38
C ASP A 78 3.50 -24.50 13.90
N TYR A 79 4.65 -23.90 13.54
CA TYR A 79 4.94 -23.59 12.15
C TYR A 79 4.99 -24.85 11.27
N LEU A 80 5.62 -25.92 11.76
CA LEU A 80 5.69 -27.19 11.05
C LEU A 80 4.31 -27.84 10.94
N ALA A 81 3.47 -27.73 11.97
CA ALA A 81 2.11 -28.25 11.98
C ALA A 81 1.23 -27.54 10.94
N PHE A 82 1.46 -26.24 10.73
CA PHE A 82 0.85 -25.51 9.63
C PHE A 82 1.25 -26.09 8.26
N GLU A 83 2.55 -26.33 8.04
CA GLU A 83 3.04 -26.86 6.75
C GLU A 83 2.58 -28.31 6.51
N ALA A 84 2.36 -29.07 7.59
CA ALA A 84 1.86 -30.44 7.55
C ALA A 84 0.42 -30.57 7.03
N ASP A 85 -0.38 -29.49 6.98
CA ASP A 85 -1.70 -29.52 6.33
C ASP A 85 -1.62 -29.97 4.86
N ASN A 86 -0.42 -29.93 4.25
CA ASN A 86 -0.15 -30.35 2.87
C ASN A 86 0.76 -31.58 2.74
N ASP A 87 1.21 -32.20 3.84
CA ASP A 87 2.10 -33.38 3.83
C ASP A 87 1.76 -34.37 4.97
N ASP A 88 1.16 -35.50 4.60
CA ASP A 88 0.72 -36.54 5.54
C ASP A 88 1.85 -37.13 6.40
N ASN A 89 3.07 -37.23 5.86
CA ASN A 89 4.20 -37.83 6.60
C ASN A 89 4.70 -36.85 7.66
N LEU A 90 4.83 -35.58 7.30
CA LEU A 90 5.16 -34.53 8.26
C LEU A 90 4.07 -34.43 9.34
N GLY A 91 2.79 -34.50 8.95
CA GLY A 91 1.66 -34.51 9.89
C GLY A 91 1.72 -35.65 10.91
N LYS A 92 2.04 -36.87 10.47
CA LYS A 92 2.21 -38.03 11.38
C LYS A 92 3.40 -37.86 12.33
N LEU A 93 4.53 -37.36 11.82
CA LEU A 93 5.73 -37.13 12.64
C LEU A 93 5.45 -36.11 13.75
N ILE A 94 4.87 -34.95 13.38
CA ILE A 94 4.54 -33.88 14.31
C ILE A 94 3.49 -34.34 15.32
N SER A 95 2.48 -35.09 14.90
CA SER A 95 1.48 -35.67 15.81
C SER A 95 2.13 -36.59 16.84
N SER A 96 3.05 -37.46 16.41
CA SER A 96 3.77 -38.34 17.34
C SER A 96 4.65 -37.57 18.33
N ILE A 97 5.31 -36.50 17.90
CA ILE A 97 6.06 -35.61 18.80
C ILE A 97 5.10 -34.96 19.80
N ARG A 98 3.97 -34.42 19.33
CA ARG A 98 2.93 -33.76 20.14
C ARG A 98 2.37 -34.67 21.24
N GLU A 99 1.97 -35.89 20.88
CA GLU A 99 1.41 -36.86 21.84
C GLU A 99 2.38 -37.18 22.98
N LYS A 100 3.68 -37.30 22.66
CA LYS A 100 4.72 -37.59 23.65
C LYS A 100 4.97 -36.43 24.62
N ILE A 101 4.89 -35.19 24.13
CA ILE A 101 5.24 -33.98 24.89
C ILE A 101 4.04 -33.39 25.64
N GLN A 102 2.82 -33.74 25.24
CA GLN A 102 1.58 -33.21 25.79
C GLN A 102 1.51 -33.26 27.33
N PRO A 103 1.87 -34.36 28.03
CA PRO A 103 1.85 -34.39 29.49
C PRO A 103 2.81 -33.38 30.12
N ALA A 104 4.00 -33.22 29.53
CA ALA A 104 5.03 -32.30 30.04
C ALA A 104 4.61 -30.84 29.88
N ILE A 105 3.98 -30.52 28.75
CA ILE A 105 3.46 -29.18 28.49
C ILE A 105 2.32 -28.89 29.45
N ILE A 106 1.29 -29.74 29.51
CA ILE A 106 0.15 -29.57 30.41
C ILE A 106 0.63 -29.34 31.85
N ASN A 107 1.50 -30.20 32.37
CA ASN A 107 2.05 -30.06 33.72
C ASN A 107 2.80 -28.73 33.89
N SER A 108 3.58 -28.29 32.89
CA SER A 108 4.32 -27.04 32.98
C SER A 108 3.44 -25.79 32.89
N LEU A 109 2.30 -25.88 32.21
CA LEU A 109 1.35 -24.78 32.05
C LEU A 109 0.44 -24.61 33.28
N GLU A 110 0.15 -25.70 33.99
CA GLU A 110 -0.65 -25.67 35.23
C GLU A 110 0.10 -25.05 36.44
N ILE A 111 1.45 -25.01 36.40
CA ILE A 111 2.27 -24.67 37.58
C ILE A 111 2.47 -23.16 37.80
N ASN A 112 2.24 -22.28 36.83
CA ASN A 112 2.42 -20.83 37.07
C ASN A 112 1.50 -19.90 36.25
N PRO A 113 0.22 -19.77 36.63
CA PRO A 113 -0.71 -18.80 36.02
C PRO A 113 -0.31 -17.34 36.27
N ALA A 114 0.50 -17.08 37.30
CA ALA A 114 0.81 -15.73 37.78
C ALA A 114 1.91 -15.04 36.97
N SER A 115 2.75 -15.79 36.24
CA SER A 115 3.84 -15.16 35.49
C SER A 115 3.40 -14.50 34.19
N ARG A 116 2.25 -14.87 33.56
CA ARG A 116 1.55 -14.29 32.37
C ARG A 116 2.38 -13.66 31.22
N GLN A 117 3.70 -13.68 31.29
CA GLN A 117 4.61 -12.87 30.48
C GLN A 117 4.88 -13.51 29.13
N ASP A 118 4.53 -14.78 28.94
CA ASP A 118 4.69 -15.45 27.66
C ASP A 118 3.59 -16.49 27.42
N ILE A 119 2.48 -16.04 26.82
CA ILE A 119 1.37 -16.92 26.41
C ILE A 119 1.67 -17.65 25.10
N LEU A 120 2.71 -17.27 24.35
CA LEU A 120 2.98 -17.79 23.01
C LEU A 120 3.18 -19.33 23.01
N PRO A 121 3.98 -19.93 23.91
CA PRO A 121 4.13 -21.38 23.98
C PRO A 121 2.80 -22.13 24.13
N ILE A 122 1.88 -21.54 24.90
CA ILE A 122 0.55 -22.09 25.17
C ILE A 122 -0.28 -22.08 23.89
N LEU A 123 -0.32 -20.93 23.22
CA LEU A 123 -1.05 -20.77 21.96
C LEU A 123 -0.48 -21.67 20.87
N SER A 124 0.85 -21.78 20.74
CA SER A 124 1.52 -22.67 19.77
C SER A 124 1.15 -24.14 19.99
N PHE A 125 1.15 -24.59 21.25
CA PHE A 125 0.75 -25.97 21.56
C PHE A 125 -0.73 -26.24 21.19
N HIS A 126 -1.64 -25.33 21.57
CA HIS A 126 -3.06 -25.49 21.27
C HIS A 126 -3.36 -25.35 19.77
N SER A 127 -2.66 -24.48 19.06
CA SER A 127 -2.74 -24.35 17.60
C SER A 127 -2.30 -25.62 16.88
N THR A 128 -1.19 -26.23 17.33
CA THR A 128 -0.76 -27.55 16.88
C THR A 128 -1.85 -28.61 17.13
N SER A 129 -2.51 -28.56 18.29
CA SER A 129 -3.62 -29.47 18.62
C SER A 129 -4.84 -29.26 17.70
N ILE A 130 -5.15 -28.02 17.33
CA ILE A 130 -6.23 -27.73 16.37
C ILE A 130 -5.90 -28.27 14.98
N SER A 131 -4.64 -28.16 14.57
CA SER A 131 -4.20 -28.57 13.24
C SER A 131 -4.21 -30.09 13.07
N LEU A 132 -3.62 -30.79 14.05
CA LEU A 132 -3.26 -32.21 13.91
C LEU A 132 -4.00 -33.12 14.89
N GLY A 133 -4.83 -32.58 15.78
CA GLY A 133 -5.55 -33.37 16.78
C GLY A 133 -6.76 -34.09 16.22
N ASN A 134 -7.28 -35.05 16.99
CA ASN A 134 -8.65 -35.55 16.80
C ASN A 134 -9.67 -34.48 17.19
N ASP A 135 -10.96 -34.70 16.89
CA ASP A 135 -12.02 -33.70 17.12
C ASP A 135 -12.08 -33.16 18.57
N ALA A 136 -11.83 -34.02 19.57
CA ALA A 136 -11.82 -33.61 20.97
C ALA A 136 -10.61 -32.73 21.29
N GLU A 137 -9.43 -33.05 20.74
CA GLU A 137 -8.23 -32.23 20.88
C GLU A 137 -8.37 -30.88 20.17
N LYS A 138 -9.00 -30.85 18.99
CA LYS A 138 -9.30 -29.61 18.27
C LYS A 138 -10.21 -28.71 19.07
N LEU A 139 -11.30 -29.27 19.63
CA LEU A 139 -12.23 -28.53 20.47
C LEU A 139 -11.53 -27.98 21.71
N LYS A 140 -10.75 -28.80 22.42
CA LYS A 140 -9.97 -28.37 23.59
C LYS A 140 -8.95 -27.28 23.23
N GLY A 141 -8.30 -27.39 22.06
CA GLY A 141 -7.40 -26.38 21.54
C GLY A 141 -8.08 -25.04 21.33
N VAL A 142 -9.27 -25.03 20.69
CA VAL A 142 -10.10 -23.83 20.51
C VAL A 142 -10.51 -23.22 21.86
N GLU A 143 -11.04 -24.03 22.77
CA GLU A 143 -11.45 -23.59 24.10
C GLU A 143 -10.30 -22.94 24.87
N SER A 144 -9.10 -23.52 24.73
CA SER A 144 -7.89 -22.99 25.38
C SER A 144 -7.44 -21.67 24.77
N ILE A 145 -7.41 -21.53 23.43
CA ILE A 145 -7.07 -20.23 22.81
C ILE A 145 -8.10 -19.15 23.21
N ASN A 146 -9.39 -19.49 23.25
CA ASN A 146 -10.43 -18.56 23.72
C ASN A 146 -10.25 -18.12 25.17
N HIS A 147 -9.75 -19.02 26.04
CA HIS A 147 -9.45 -18.67 27.43
C HIS A 147 -8.43 -17.52 27.53
N TYR A 148 -7.49 -17.44 26.57
CA TYR A 148 -6.44 -16.42 26.50
C TYR A 148 -6.79 -15.21 25.63
N ILE A 149 -8.06 -15.03 25.22
CA ILE A 149 -8.51 -13.84 24.49
C ILE A 149 -8.07 -12.52 25.15
N PRO A 150 -8.20 -12.31 26.47
CA PRO A 150 -7.80 -11.06 27.10
C PRO A 150 -6.31 -10.74 26.93
N GLU A 151 -5.45 -11.76 27.02
CA GLU A 151 -4.01 -11.60 26.82
C GLU A 151 -3.66 -11.41 25.35
N ILE A 152 -4.30 -12.13 24.42
CA ILE A 152 -4.15 -11.91 22.97
C ILE A 152 -4.57 -10.47 22.60
N GLU A 153 -5.71 -10.01 23.10
CA GLU A 153 -6.24 -8.65 22.89
C GLU A 153 -5.23 -7.58 23.32
N LYS A 154 -4.65 -7.76 24.53
CA LYS A 154 -3.62 -6.88 25.06
C LYS A 154 -2.36 -6.86 24.18
N GLU A 155 -1.87 -8.03 23.80
CA GLU A 155 -0.60 -8.16 23.06
C GLU A 155 -0.72 -7.70 21.60
N LEU A 156 -1.86 -7.96 20.95
CA LEU A 156 -2.18 -7.42 19.61
C LEU A 156 -2.11 -5.90 19.60
N TYR A 157 -2.60 -5.25 20.66
CA TYR A 157 -2.61 -3.81 20.77
C TYR A 157 -1.25 -3.23 21.18
N GLU A 158 -0.57 -3.83 22.17
CA GLU A 158 0.65 -3.25 22.77
C GLU A 158 1.94 -3.57 22.02
N LYS A 159 2.07 -4.77 21.43
CA LYS A 159 3.37 -5.26 20.93
C LYS A 159 3.41 -5.52 19.43
N SER A 160 2.31 -5.28 18.71
CA SER A 160 2.19 -5.58 17.28
C SER A 160 2.62 -7.01 16.93
N LEU A 161 2.50 -7.94 17.88
CA LEU A 161 2.89 -9.33 17.70
C LEU A 161 1.89 -10.03 16.78
N ASP A 162 2.40 -10.93 15.93
CA ASP A 162 1.59 -11.62 14.93
C ASP A 162 0.85 -12.83 15.55
N TYR A 163 -0.32 -12.57 16.13
CA TYR A 163 -1.24 -13.61 16.61
C TYR A 163 -2.25 -14.07 15.54
N ASN A 164 -2.12 -13.61 14.29
CA ASN A 164 -3.12 -13.86 13.24
C ASN A 164 -3.37 -15.35 13.05
N HIS A 165 -2.31 -16.16 13.12
CA HIS A 165 -2.42 -17.60 12.94
C HIS A 165 -3.35 -18.26 13.98
N TYR A 166 -3.25 -17.87 15.24
CA TYR A 166 -4.08 -18.41 16.32
C TYR A 166 -5.55 -17.98 16.17
N ILE A 167 -5.76 -16.73 15.78
CA ILE A 167 -7.08 -16.16 15.52
C ILE A 167 -7.75 -16.90 14.35
N GLU A 168 -7.04 -17.11 13.24
CA GLU A 168 -7.52 -17.87 12.09
C GLU A 168 -7.93 -19.30 12.46
N LYS A 169 -7.13 -19.98 13.30
CA LYS A 169 -7.46 -21.34 13.78
C LYS A 169 -8.79 -21.35 14.53
N VAL A 170 -9.03 -20.40 15.43
CA VAL A 170 -10.32 -20.29 16.13
C VAL A 170 -11.45 -19.94 15.17
N LEU A 171 -11.25 -19.01 14.24
CA LEU A 171 -12.28 -18.61 13.27
C LEU A 171 -12.68 -19.74 12.31
N LYS A 172 -11.75 -20.64 11.98
CA LYS A 172 -11.94 -21.78 11.06
C LYS A 172 -12.49 -23.03 11.74
N PHE A 173 -12.01 -23.36 12.95
CA PHE A 173 -12.30 -24.63 13.61
C PHE A 173 -13.15 -24.50 14.88
N GLY A 174 -13.40 -23.27 15.34
CA GLY A 174 -14.21 -23.04 16.53
C GLY A 174 -15.70 -23.21 16.28
N ASN A 175 -16.44 -23.50 17.37
CA ASN A 175 -17.89 -23.42 17.37
C ASN A 175 -18.38 -21.96 17.28
N GLU A 176 -19.68 -21.75 17.12
CA GLU A 176 -20.25 -20.41 16.91
C GLU A 176 -19.92 -19.41 18.05
N ASP A 177 -19.97 -19.84 19.31
CA ASP A 177 -19.64 -19.00 20.47
C ASP A 177 -18.15 -18.62 20.49
N ALA A 178 -17.27 -19.58 20.21
CA ALA A 178 -15.83 -19.39 20.11
C ALA A 178 -15.46 -18.38 19.01
N VAL A 179 -16.02 -18.59 17.83
CA VAL A 179 -15.85 -17.70 16.67
C VAL A 179 -16.30 -16.29 17.02
N LYS A 180 -17.51 -16.15 17.59
CA LYS A 180 -18.07 -14.85 17.93
C LYS A 180 -17.23 -14.09 18.96
N LYS A 181 -16.75 -14.77 20.01
CA LYS A 181 -15.84 -14.16 21.00
C LYS A 181 -14.55 -13.65 20.38
N MET A 182 -13.99 -14.42 19.45
CA MET A 182 -12.77 -14.05 18.74
C MET A 182 -13.00 -12.86 17.79
N GLU A 183 -14.10 -12.86 17.03
CA GLU A 183 -14.50 -11.73 16.19
C GLU A 183 -14.73 -10.47 17.03
N ASP A 184 -15.47 -10.57 18.13
CA ASP A 184 -15.73 -9.46 19.03
C ASP A 184 -14.41 -8.89 19.61
N MET A 185 -13.42 -9.74 19.90
CA MET A 185 -12.09 -9.30 20.32
C MET A 185 -11.38 -8.53 19.21
N VAL A 186 -11.29 -9.09 17.99
CA VAL A 186 -10.64 -8.42 16.85
C VAL A 186 -11.27 -7.06 16.58
N VAL A 187 -12.61 -6.98 16.68
CA VAL A 187 -13.37 -5.74 16.51
C VAL A 187 -13.06 -4.74 17.62
N ARG A 188 -12.99 -5.16 18.89
CA ARG A 188 -12.61 -4.26 20.00
C ARG A 188 -11.20 -3.68 19.83
N VAL A 189 -10.23 -4.51 19.45
CA VAL A 189 -8.86 -4.05 19.17
C VAL A 189 -8.87 -3.04 18.03
N ALA A 190 -9.57 -3.34 16.94
CA ALA A 190 -9.69 -2.42 15.82
C ALA A 190 -10.36 -1.09 16.23
N ASP A 191 -11.52 -1.14 16.90
CA ASP A 191 -12.24 0.07 17.33
C ASP A 191 -11.39 0.94 18.28
N ARG A 192 -10.48 0.35 19.04
CA ARG A 192 -9.50 1.09 19.83
C ARG A 192 -8.54 1.90 18.94
N TYR A 193 -7.90 1.29 17.94
CA TYR A 193 -7.06 2.02 16.98
C TYR A 193 -7.82 3.13 16.26
N LYS A 194 -9.07 2.86 15.88
CA LYS A 194 -9.96 3.86 15.28
C LYS A 194 -10.24 5.03 16.23
N SER A 195 -10.46 4.77 17.53
CA SER A 195 -10.66 5.83 18.53
C SER A 195 -9.43 6.71 18.74
N GLU A 196 -8.25 6.15 18.50
CA GLU A 196 -6.95 6.83 18.56
C GLU A 196 -6.60 7.55 17.24
N GLY A 197 -7.46 7.45 16.22
CA GLY A 197 -7.26 8.05 14.91
C GLY A 197 -6.37 7.23 13.96
N SER A 198 -5.93 6.03 14.35
CA SER A 198 -5.09 5.16 13.53
C SER A 198 -5.93 4.28 12.60
N LEU A 199 -6.42 4.87 11.49
CA LEU A 199 -7.25 4.16 10.51
C LEU A 199 -6.50 3.03 9.79
N GLU A 200 -5.20 3.19 9.55
CA GLU A 200 -4.37 2.15 8.93
C GLU A 200 -4.37 0.86 9.78
N ASN A 201 -4.09 0.97 11.09
CA ASN A 201 -4.10 -0.18 11.99
C ASN A 201 -5.51 -0.77 12.15
N TYR A 202 -6.55 0.08 12.20
CA TYR A 202 -7.95 -0.37 12.19
C TYR A 202 -8.25 -1.26 10.97
N PHE A 203 -7.86 -0.82 9.77
CA PHE A 203 -8.08 -1.58 8.55
C PHE A 203 -7.19 -2.82 8.45
N SER A 204 -5.91 -2.71 8.80
CA SER A 204 -4.94 -3.81 8.78
C SER A 204 -5.40 -4.98 9.66
N ILE A 205 -5.99 -4.71 10.83
CA ILE A 205 -6.47 -5.76 11.73
C ILE A 205 -7.74 -6.42 11.21
N LEU A 206 -8.75 -5.65 10.81
CA LEU A 206 -10.02 -6.20 10.36
C LEU A 206 -9.92 -6.98 9.05
N SER A 207 -9.01 -6.56 8.16
CA SER A 207 -8.86 -7.17 6.84
C SER A 207 -8.12 -8.50 6.81
N LYS A 208 -7.36 -8.82 7.87
CA LYS A 208 -6.64 -10.09 7.97
C LYS A 208 -7.57 -11.29 8.04
N PHE A 209 -8.82 -11.08 8.48
CA PHE A 209 -9.78 -12.16 8.67
C PHE A 209 -11.02 -11.95 7.81
N GLU A 210 -11.36 -12.95 7.00
CA GLU A 210 -12.50 -12.91 6.08
C GLU A 210 -13.81 -12.47 6.78
N LYS A 211 -14.04 -12.96 8.00
CA LYS A 211 -15.26 -12.67 8.77
C LYS A 211 -15.36 -11.23 9.27
N THR A 212 -14.24 -10.53 9.41
CA THR A 212 -14.22 -9.12 9.84
C THR A 212 -13.93 -8.15 8.71
N ALA A 213 -13.49 -8.63 7.55
CA ALA A 213 -13.13 -7.81 6.39
C ALA A 213 -14.32 -6.98 5.85
N SER A 214 -15.56 -7.48 5.95
CA SER A 214 -16.75 -6.71 5.55
C SER A 214 -16.91 -5.41 6.33
N LYS A 215 -16.50 -5.38 7.61
CA LYS A 215 -16.57 -4.18 8.47
C LYS A 215 -15.67 -3.05 7.98
N VAL A 216 -14.59 -3.37 7.26
CA VAL A 216 -13.74 -2.36 6.60
C VAL A 216 -14.54 -1.67 5.51
N ASN A 217 -15.18 -2.45 4.63
CA ASN A 217 -15.99 -1.90 3.54
C ASN A 217 -17.18 -1.10 4.08
N GLU A 218 -17.92 -1.64 5.07
CA GLU A 218 -19.04 -0.92 5.71
C GLU A 218 -18.60 0.43 6.30
N PHE A 219 -17.42 0.46 6.96
CA PHE A 219 -16.89 1.70 7.51
C PHE A 219 -16.51 2.70 6.42
N ILE A 220 -15.83 2.26 5.37
CA ILE A 220 -15.43 3.11 4.25
C ILE A 220 -16.67 3.64 3.53
N GLU A 221 -17.62 2.78 3.20
CA GLU A 221 -18.90 3.14 2.58
C GLU A 221 -19.66 4.18 3.40
N HIS A 222 -19.74 3.99 4.72
CA HIS A 222 -20.38 4.96 5.61
C HIS A 222 -19.65 6.32 5.59
N LYS A 223 -18.31 6.33 5.61
CA LYS A 223 -17.52 7.57 5.54
C LYS A 223 -17.71 8.29 4.21
N LEU A 224 -17.66 7.56 3.10
CA LEU A 224 -17.85 8.10 1.76
C LEU A 224 -19.28 8.58 1.53
N SER A 225 -20.29 7.85 2.03
CA SER A 225 -21.69 8.25 1.99
C SER A 225 -21.92 9.59 2.71
N ARG A 226 -21.30 9.81 3.86
CA ARG A 226 -21.36 11.11 4.57
C ARG A 226 -20.71 12.24 3.77
N ALA A 227 -19.67 11.94 3.00
CA ALA A 227 -19.05 12.87 2.06
C ALA A 227 -19.76 12.93 0.69
N HIS A 228 -20.87 12.20 0.54
CA HIS A 228 -21.65 12.09 -0.70
C HIS A 228 -20.85 11.58 -1.92
N ILE A 229 -19.85 10.72 -1.67
CA ILE A 229 -19.02 10.07 -2.70
C ILE A 229 -19.51 8.63 -2.91
N PRO A 230 -19.77 8.19 -4.15
CA PRO A 230 -20.11 6.80 -4.44
C PRO A 230 -18.95 5.84 -4.14
N ALA A 231 -19.15 4.90 -3.22
CA ALA A 231 -18.09 4.01 -2.76
C ALA A 231 -17.59 3.05 -3.84
N GLU A 232 -18.49 2.52 -4.66
CA GLU A 232 -18.15 1.55 -5.71
C GLU A 232 -17.06 2.08 -6.65
N THR A 233 -17.24 3.31 -7.15
CA THR A 233 -16.33 3.95 -8.11
C THR A 233 -14.97 4.29 -7.50
N ILE A 234 -14.94 4.81 -6.28
CA ILE A 234 -13.67 5.25 -5.68
C ILE A 234 -12.85 4.07 -5.13
N LEU A 235 -13.52 3.01 -4.64
CA LEU A 235 -12.84 1.83 -4.12
C LEU A 235 -12.15 1.03 -5.21
N SER A 236 -12.69 0.99 -6.44
CA SER A 236 -11.98 0.40 -7.57
C SER A 236 -10.73 1.19 -7.91
N HIS A 237 -10.79 2.53 -7.92
CA HIS A 237 -9.61 3.36 -8.19
C HIS A 237 -8.54 3.16 -7.11
N TRP A 238 -8.88 3.20 -5.82
CA TRP A 238 -7.91 2.98 -4.75
C TRP A 238 -7.30 1.57 -4.76
N LYS A 239 -8.06 0.55 -5.18
CA LYS A 239 -7.54 -0.83 -5.36
C LYS A 239 -6.47 -0.89 -6.44
N GLU A 240 -6.68 -0.17 -7.54
CA GLU A 240 -5.73 -0.11 -8.64
C GLU A 240 -4.54 0.82 -8.33
N SER A 241 -4.80 1.87 -7.54
CA SER A 241 -3.85 2.90 -7.14
C SER A 241 -2.88 2.46 -6.03
N ALA A 242 -3.04 1.29 -5.44
CA ALA A 242 -2.19 0.81 -4.34
C ALA A 242 -1.50 -0.51 -4.70
N LYS A 243 -0.28 -0.72 -4.17
CA LYS A 243 0.26 -2.09 -4.13
C LYS A 243 -0.66 -2.93 -3.25
N ARG A 244 -0.81 -4.22 -3.58
CA ARG A 244 -1.69 -5.14 -2.83
C ARG A 244 -1.44 -5.12 -1.32
N GLN A 245 -0.19 -4.95 -0.91
CA GLN A 245 0.21 -4.88 0.50
C GLN A 245 -0.11 -3.55 1.20
N ASP A 246 -0.34 -2.47 0.44
CA ASP A 246 -0.47 -1.09 0.96
C ASP A 246 -1.90 -0.52 0.77
N ILE A 247 -2.86 -1.35 0.36
CA ILE A 247 -4.23 -0.92 0.05
C ILE A 247 -4.93 -0.26 1.23
N TYR A 248 -4.73 -0.77 2.44
CA TYR A 248 -5.36 -0.23 3.65
C TYR A 248 -4.73 1.08 4.11
N TRP A 249 -3.44 1.26 3.87
CA TRP A 249 -2.78 2.55 4.04
C TRP A 249 -3.38 3.59 3.09
N ALA A 250 -3.54 3.25 1.80
CA ALA A 250 -4.18 4.13 0.83
C ALA A 250 -5.62 4.50 1.23
N TYR A 251 -6.41 3.53 1.71
CA TYR A 251 -7.76 3.80 2.21
C TYR A 251 -7.75 4.76 3.41
N ALA A 252 -6.85 4.55 4.37
CA ALA A 252 -6.71 5.38 5.56
C ALA A 252 -6.35 6.83 5.20
N GLU A 253 -5.31 7.03 4.39
CA GLU A 253 -4.82 8.35 3.98
C GLU A 253 -5.88 9.13 3.18
N ASN A 254 -6.57 8.47 2.25
CA ASN A 254 -7.61 9.13 1.47
C ASN A 254 -8.80 9.54 2.35
N LEU A 255 -9.26 8.66 3.24
CA LEU A 255 -10.36 8.99 4.17
C LEU A 255 -9.96 10.07 5.17
N GLN A 256 -8.71 10.08 5.61
CA GLN A 256 -8.17 11.15 6.44
C GLN A 256 -8.19 12.47 5.69
N ARG A 257 -7.64 12.52 4.47
CA ARG A 257 -7.64 13.75 3.66
C ARG A 257 -9.05 14.25 3.33
N ILE A 258 -9.98 13.35 3.01
CA ILE A 258 -11.41 13.68 2.84
C ILE A 258 -11.97 14.28 4.13
N SER A 259 -11.71 13.67 5.29
CA SER A 259 -12.19 14.18 6.57
C SER A 259 -11.59 15.56 6.91
N GLU A 260 -10.32 15.79 6.59
CA GLU A 260 -9.63 17.07 6.80
C GLU A 260 -10.27 18.21 5.99
N ILE A 261 -10.55 18.00 4.70
CA ILE A 261 -11.17 19.02 3.85
C ILE A 261 -12.66 19.24 4.20
N GLU A 262 -13.39 18.17 4.52
CA GLU A 262 -14.80 18.25 4.94
C GLU A 262 -14.97 18.98 6.28
N ALA A 263 -13.99 18.87 7.18
CA ALA A 263 -13.98 19.61 8.44
C ALA A 263 -13.83 21.14 8.23
N VAL A 264 -13.16 21.56 7.15
CA VAL A 264 -12.99 22.98 6.81
C VAL A 264 -14.19 23.50 6.00
N LYS A 265 -14.64 22.73 4.99
CA LYS A 265 -15.71 23.15 4.08
C LYS A 265 -16.61 21.95 3.73
N PRO A 266 -17.72 21.73 4.44
CA PRO A 266 -18.61 20.59 4.21
C PRO A 266 -19.11 20.51 2.76
N GLY A 267 -19.07 19.31 2.18
CA GLY A 267 -19.46 19.02 0.79
C GLY A 267 -18.35 19.21 -0.25
N VAL A 268 -17.17 19.70 0.14
CA VAL A 268 -16.04 19.91 -0.78
C VAL A 268 -15.52 18.62 -1.41
N ALA A 269 -15.51 17.51 -0.67
CA ALA A 269 -14.99 16.25 -1.18
C ALA A 269 -15.84 15.73 -2.34
N LYS A 270 -17.17 15.87 -2.26
CA LYS A 270 -18.07 15.56 -3.37
C LYS A 270 -17.73 16.37 -4.62
N ILE A 271 -17.60 17.69 -4.48
CA ILE A 271 -17.35 18.61 -5.61
C ILE A 271 -16.01 18.25 -6.27
N LEU A 272 -14.96 18.04 -5.47
CA LEU A 272 -13.64 17.66 -5.98
C LEU A 272 -13.66 16.28 -6.65
N HIS A 273 -14.40 15.31 -6.08
CA HIS A 273 -14.53 13.97 -6.66
C HIS A 273 -15.27 14.00 -7.99
N GLU A 274 -16.39 14.72 -8.06
CA GLU A 274 -17.15 14.89 -9.29
C GLU A 274 -16.36 15.73 -10.31
N GLY A 275 -15.45 16.59 -9.86
CA GLY A 275 -14.76 17.54 -10.73
C GLY A 275 -15.64 18.74 -11.05
N PHE A 276 -15.14 19.62 -11.91
CA PHE A 276 -15.79 20.89 -12.22
C PHE A 276 -16.54 20.82 -13.53
N GLU A 277 -17.73 21.45 -13.60
CA GLU A 277 -18.41 21.69 -14.86
C GLU A 277 -17.93 23.00 -15.46
N LEU A 278 -17.13 22.90 -16.53
CA LEU A 278 -16.57 24.04 -17.25
C LEU A 278 -17.25 24.11 -18.62
N ASN A 279 -18.03 25.18 -18.87
CA ASN A 279 -18.75 25.40 -20.13
C ASN A 279 -19.61 24.21 -20.58
N GLY A 280 -20.35 23.60 -19.65
CA GLY A 280 -21.20 22.43 -19.90
C GLY A 280 -20.43 21.12 -20.12
N LYS A 281 -19.12 21.12 -19.89
CA LYS A 281 -18.27 19.93 -19.93
C LYS A 281 -17.81 19.61 -18.52
N LYS A 282 -18.07 18.39 -18.07
CA LYS A 282 -17.51 17.87 -16.82
C LYS A 282 -16.03 17.59 -17.02
N VAL A 283 -15.18 18.22 -16.23
CA VAL A 283 -13.72 18.12 -16.31
C VAL A 283 -13.19 17.50 -15.05
N GLY A 284 -12.56 16.35 -15.22
CA GLY A 284 -11.77 15.74 -14.16
C GLY A 284 -12.58 15.15 -13.02
N GLY A 285 -11.99 15.26 -11.83
CA GLY A 285 -12.36 14.59 -10.60
C GLY A 285 -11.10 14.18 -9.85
N ILE A 286 -11.16 14.13 -8.52
CA ILE A 286 -10.11 13.61 -7.65
C ILE A 286 -10.63 12.34 -6.99
N SER A 287 -9.94 11.23 -7.23
CA SER A 287 -10.18 9.95 -6.55
C SER A 287 -9.14 9.75 -5.46
N ASP A 288 -7.87 10.03 -5.74
CA ASP A 288 -6.77 9.83 -4.81
C ASP A 288 -6.43 11.12 -4.04
N PHE A 289 -7.39 11.57 -3.20
CA PHE A 289 -7.27 12.74 -2.33
C PHE A 289 -5.93 12.80 -1.57
N ALA A 290 -5.43 11.67 -1.08
CA ALA A 290 -4.19 11.58 -0.32
C ALA A 290 -2.96 12.13 -1.06
N ARG A 291 -2.93 12.04 -2.41
CA ARG A 291 -1.80 12.53 -3.22
C ARG A 291 -1.59 14.04 -3.14
N TYR A 292 -2.62 14.80 -2.77
CA TYR A 292 -2.61 16.25 -2.89
C TYR A 292 -2.86 16.92 -1.54
N PRO A 293 -1.97 17.80 -1.05
CA PRO A 293 -2.15 18.54 0.19
C PRO A 293 -3.53 19.19 0.28
N LYS A 294 -4.14 19.16 1.48
CA LYS A 294 -5.47 19.72 1.72
C LYS A 294 -5.56 21.19 1.33
N GLU A 295 -4.48 21.95 1.49
CA GLU A 295 -4.41 23.37 1.16
C GLU A 295 -4.64 23.61 -0.34
N ILE A 296 -4.04 22.76 -1.19
CA ILE A 296 -4.23 22.85 -2.65
C ILE A 296 -5.65 22.44 -3.04
N LEU A 297 -6.19 21.39 -2.41
CA LEU A 297 -7.55 20.92 -2.68
C LEU A 297 -8.61 22.00 -2.34
N LEU A 298 -8.44 22.68 -1.21
CA LEU A 298 -9.31 23.78 -0.79
C LEU A 298 -9.13 25.01 -1.71
N ASP A 299 -7.88 25.38 -2.01
CA ASP A 299 -7.58 26.50 -2.91
C ASP A 299 -8.17 26.31 -4.32
N MET A 300 -8.12 25.09 -4.85
CA MET A 300 -8.75 24.77 -6.13
C MET A 300 -10.23 25.11 -6.13
N LEU A 301 -10.95 24.85 -5.03
CA LEU A 301 -12.37 25.19 -4.92
C LEU A 301 -12.59 26.68 -4.66
N ASP A 302 -11.76 27.34 -3.85
CA ASP A 302 -11.97 28.76 -3.54
C ASP A 302 -11.63 29.66 -4.73
N ASN A 303 -10.71 29.22 -5.59
CA ASN A 303 -10.24 29.98 -6.74
C ASN A 303 -10.71 29.43 -8.09
N TYR A 304 -11.62 28.46 -8.18
CA TYR A 304 -11.99 27.81 -9.46
C TYR A 304 -12.56 28.78 -10.52
N GLU A 305 -13.17 29.89 -10.12
CA GLU A 305 -13.67 30.95 -11.02
C GLU A 305 -12.64 32.07 -11.27
N ASN A 306 -11.48 32.02 -10.63
CA ASN A 306 -10.45 33.04 -10.81
C ASN A 306 -9.75 32.86 -12.16
N LYS A 307 -10.08 33.76 -13.09
CA LYS A 307 -9.52 33.80 -14.45
C LYS A 307 -8.37 34.79 -14.60
N SER A 308 -8.07 35.57 -13.56
CA SER A 308 -7.09 36.66 -13.60
C SER A 308 -5.69 36.24 -13.15
N THR A 309 -5.57 35.28 -12.24
CA THR A 309 -4.29 34.83 -11.71
C THR A 309 -3.66 33.77 -12.62
N PRO A 310 -2.36 33.86 -12.96
CA PRO A 310 -1.66 32.83 -13.73
C PRO A 310 -1.82 31.45 -13.10
N TYR A 311 -1.85 30.40 -13.92
CA TYR A 311 -2.06 29.05 -13.41
C TYR A 311 -1.29 27.97 -14.17
N GLY A 312 -1.11 26.86 -13.48
CA GLY A 312 -0.56 25.62 -13.99
C GLY A 312 -1.57 24.48 -13.89
N LEU A 313 -1.43 23.51 -14.79
CA LEU A 313 -2.31 22.36 -14.89
C LEU A 313 -1.51 21.09 -14.61
N ILE A 314 -1.90 20.36 -13.59
CA ILE A 314 -1.35 19.07 -13.19
C ILE A 314 -2.34 17.98 -13.61
N MET A 315 -1.90 17.08 -14.47
CA MET A 315 -2.68 15.95 -14.96
C MET A 315 -2.04 14.65 -14.52
N TYR A 316 -2.70 13.92 -13.62
CA TYR A 316 -2.25 12.63 -13.10
C TYR A 316 -3.16 11.50 -13.57
N PRO A 317 -2.73 10.23 -13.53
CA PRO A 317 -3.61 9.11 -13.81
C PRO A 317 -4.65 8.99 -12.71
N ARG A 318 -5.90 8.69 -13.10
CA ARG A 318 -6.94 8.29 -12.16
C ARG A 318 -6.61 6.96 -11.47
N ASN A 319 -6.01 6.03 -12.22
CA ASN A 319 -5.57 4.73 -11.71
C ASN A 319 -4.04 4.69 -11.76
N ASP A 320 -3.39 4.79 -10.60
CA ASP A 320 -1.93 4.79 -10.46
C ASP A 320 -1.44 3.39 -10.11
N HIS A 321 -1.21 2.56 -11.11
CA HIS A 321 -0.78 1.19 -10.88
C HIS A 321 0.48 1.18 -10.00
N ASN A 322 0.31 0.71 -8.74
CA ASN A 322 1.30 0.61 -7.65
C ASN A 322 1.51 1.84 -6.73
N GLY A 323 0.73 2.91 -6.86
CA GLY A 323 0.81 4.07 -5.97
C GLY A 323 2.07 4.91 -6.14
N ALA A 324 2.64 4.97 -7.36
CA ALA A 324 3.86 5.69 -7.67
C ALA A 324 3.80 7.19 -7.32
N PHE A 325 2.61 7.79 -7.21
CA PHE A 325 2.45 9.24 -7.03
C PHE A 325 2.03 9.65 -5.61
N TYR A 326 1.87 8.70 -4.67
CA TYR A 326 1.51 9.02 -3.28
C TYR A 326 2.60 9.77 -2.51
N GLN A 327 3.86 9.56 -2.88
CA GLN A 327 5.02 10.23 -2.30
C GLN A 327 5.13 11.72 -2.66
N ASP A 328 4.35 12.20 -3.64
CA ASP A 328 4.46 13.56 -4.15
C ASP A 328 3.78 14.61 -3.24
N ALA A 329 2.97 14.21 -2.26
CA ALA A 329 2.18 15.14 -1.45
C ALA A 329 3.06 16.19 -0.74
N GLU A 330 4.20 15.80 -0.17
CA GLU A 330 5.15 16.71 0.47
C GLU A 330 5.79 17.67 -0.54
N HIS A 331 6.13 17.16 -1.73
CA HIS A 331 6.70 17.95 -2.81
C HIS A 331 5.69 18.99 -3.33
N PHE A 332 4.42 18.60 -3.46
CA PHE A 332 3.34 19.52 -3.82
C PHE A 332 3.12 20.58 -2.74
N ARG A 333 3.23 20.23 -1.45
CA ARG A 333 3.10 21.22 -0.38
C ARG A 333 4.19 22.27 -0.46
N LYS A 334 5.44 21.85 -0.68
CA LYS A 334 6.57 22.77 -0.87
C LYS A 334 6.37 23.65 -2.09
N LEU A 335 6.00 23.05 -3.23
CA LEU A 335 5.71 23.81 -4.44
C LEU A 335 4.63 24.87 -4.18
N TYR A 336 3.51 24.49 -3.54
CA TYR A 336 2.42 25.42 -3.24
C TYR A 336 2.87 26.57 -2.31
N GLN A 337 3.74 26.30 -1.34
CA GLN A 337 4.34 27.32 -0.49
C GLN A 337 5.21 28.31 -1.29
N ASP A 338 6.04 27.80 -2.20
CA ASP A 338 6.90 28.63 -3.07
C ASP A 338 6.08 29.55 -3.99
N LEU A 339 4.86 29.16 -4.38
CA LEU A 339 3.96 29.95 -5.23
C LEU A 339 3.28 31.11 -4.50
N GLY A 340 3.16 31.06 -3.18
CA GLY A 340 2.68 32.19 -2.35
C GLY A 340 1.28 32.72 -2.68
N GLY A 341 0.43 31.94 -3.36
CA GLY A 341 -0.91 32.37 -3.80
C GLY A 341 -0.91 33.28 -5.04
N GLU A 342 0.24 33.55 -5.64
CA GLU A 342 0.38 34.38 -6.86
C GLU A 342 0.25 33.55 -8.15
N PHE A 343 0.15 32.24 -8.01
CA PHE A 343 0.00 31.28 -9.08
C PHE A 343 -0.91 30.14 -8.64
N LEU A 344 -1.92 29.84 -9.44
CA LEU A 344 -2.92 28.83 -9.12
C LEU A 344 -2.51 27.45 -9.64
N LEU A 345 -2.72 26.41 -8.83
CA LEU A 345 -2.57 25.03 -9.27
C LEU A 345 -3.95 24.44 -9.59
N ARG A 346 -4.07 23.79 -10.75
CA ARG A 346 -5.27 23.05 -11.16
C ARG A 346 -4.92 21.59 -11.34
N ILE A 347 -5.52 20.73 -10.54
CA ILE A 347 -5.24 19.29 -10.55
C ILE A 347 -6.43 18.57 -11.18
N VAL A 348 -6.15 17.66 -12.09
CA VAL A 348 -7.14 16.80 -12.72
C VAL A 348 -6.60 15.39 -12.85
N GLU A 349 -7.37 14.40 -12.43
CA GLU A 349 -7.08 13.00 -12.74
C GLU A 349 -7.75 12.59 -14.05
N CYS A 350 -6.95 12.14 -15.01
CA CYS A 350 -7.38 11.64 -16.31
C CYS A 350 -7.24 10.12 -16.36
N GLU A 351 -8.14 9.45 -17.07
CA GLU A 351 -8.09 7.99 -17.30
C GLU A 351 -7.66 7.69 -18.74
N THR A 352 -8.14 8.47 -19.70
CA THR A 352 -7.86 8.27 -21.11
C THR A 352 -7.22 9.49 -21.75
N LYS A 353 -6.57 9.29 -22.91
CA LYS A 353 -6.08 10.42 -23.72
C LYS A 353 -7.20 11.35 -24.20
N LYS A 354 -8.43 10.85 -24.30
CA LYS A 354 -9.60 11.67 -24.60
C LYS A 354 -9.87 12.65 -23.46
N ASP A 355 -9.75 12.19 -22.22
CA ASP A 355 -9.97 13.02 -21.03
C ASP A 355 -8.90 14.12 -20.93
N VAL A 356 -7.64 13.81 -21.26
CA VAL A 356 -6.58 14.82 -21.34
C VAL A 356 -6.91 15.90 -22.36
N VAL A 357 -7.33 15.52 -23.57
CA VAL A 357 -7.71 16.50 -24.61
C VAL A 357 -8.92 17.33 -24.19
N LEU A 358 -9.97 16.70 -23.65
CA LEU A 358 -11.17 17.39 -23.18
C LEU A 358 -10.84 18.36 -22.04
N THR A 359 -9.97 17.96 -21.13
CA THR A 359 -9.48 18.81 -20.02
C THR A 359 -8.74 20.02 -20.55
N LEU A 360 -7.79 19.86 -21.48
CA LEU A 360 -7.06 20.98 -22.08
C LEU A 360 -8.01 21.99 -22.76
N VAL A 361 -8.98 21.48 -23.54
CA VAL A 361 -9.97 22.33 -24.23
C VAL A 361 -10.82 23.09 -23.23
N ALA A 362 -11.39 22.40 -22.24
CA ALA A 362 -12.29 23.01 -21.28
C ALA A 362 -11.58 24.01 -20.36
N MET A 363 -10.33 23.72 -19.94
CA MET A 363 -9.50 24.65 -19.19
C MET A 363 -9.22 25.92 -20.01
N ASN A 364 -8.82 25.79 -21.28
CA ASN A 364 -8.61 26.96 -22.14
C ASN A 364 -9.90 27.76 -22.33
N GLU A 365 -11.03 27.12 -22.65
CA GLU A 365 -12.30 27.83 -22.85
C GLU A 365 -12.79 28.56 -21.59
N HIS A 366 -12.49 28.03 -20.39
CA HIS A 366 -12.92 28.64 -19.13
C HIS A 366 -11.99 29.76 -18.67
N TYR A 367 -10.68 29.50 -18.63
CA TYR A 367 -9.68 30.43 -18.08
C TYR A 367 -9.12 31.40 -19.12
N ASN A 368 -9.18 31.09 -20.41
CA ASN A 368 -8.79 31.98 -21.52
C ASN A 368 -9.97 32.14 -22.49
N PRO A 369 -11.03 32.88 -22.08
CA PRO A 369 -12.20 33.11 -22.92
C PRO A 369 -11.83 33.78 -24.26
N ALA A 370 -12.75 33.74 -25.23
CA ALA A 370 -12.50 34.21 -26.59
C ALA A 370 -12.15 35.71 -26.70
N ASP A 371 -12.42 36.50 -25.67
CA ASP A 371 -12.02 37.91 -25.57
C ASP A 371 -10.61 38.11 -24.99
N GLU A 372 -9.88 37.01 -24.73
CA GLU A 372 -8.52 36.97 -24.19
C GLU A 372 -8.34 37.72 -22.86
N SER A 373 -9.43 37.93 -22.11
CA SER A 373 -9.41 38.62 -20.82
C SER A 373 -8.83 37.79 -19.67
N GLY A 374 -8.54 36.52 -19.91
CA GLY A 374 -8.09 35.58 -18.90
C GLY A 374 -6.63 35.12 -19.06
N GLN A 375 -6.33 33.95 -18.53
CA GLN A 375 -4.97 33.40 -18.48
C GLN A 375 -4.88 32.11 -19.29
N LYS A 376 -3.73 31.93 -19.96
CA LYS A 376 -3.36 30.66 -20.61
C LYS A 376 -2.60 29.76 -19.65
N ILE A 377 -2.57 28.46 -19.95
CA ILE A 377 -1.82 27.47 -19.17
C ILE A 377 -0.33 27.84 -19.21
N SER A 378 0.24 28.20 -18.06
CA SER A 378 1.62 28.67 -17.95
C SER A 378 2.59 27.57 -17.51
N MET A 379 2.07 26.50 -16.91
CA MET A 379 2.81 25.27 -16.58
C MET A 379 1.91 24.07 -16.82
N LEU A 380 2.47 22.99 -17.37
CA LEU A 380 1.78 21.71 -17.54
C LEU A 380 2.61 20.60 -16.91
N MET A 381 2.07 19.92 -15.91
CA MET A 381 2.69 18.72 -15.33
C MET A 381 1.86 17.50 -15.72
N MET A 382 2.51 16.47 -16.26
CA MET A 382 1.86 15.22 -16.65
C MET A 382 2.52 14.06 -15.91
N GLY A 383 1.76 13.41 -15.04
CA GLY A 383 2.15 12.18 -14.35
C GLY A 383 1.58 10.95 -15.04
N GLY A 384 2.31 9.85 -14.98
CA GLY A 384 1.85 8.55 -15.51
C GLY A 384 2.96 7.52 -15.63
N HIS A 385 2.63 6.32 -16.09
CA HIS A 385 3.66 5.35 -16.45
C HIS A 385 4.27 5.71 -17.79
N GLY A 386 5.59 5.83 -17.80
CA GLY A 386 6.34 6.34 -18.93
C GLY A 386 7.13 5.30 -19.67
N GLN A 387 7.23 5.51 -20.97
CA GLN A 387 8.33 5.04 -21.80
C GLN A 387 8.85 6.23 -22.62
N GLU A 388 9.87 5.98 -23.42
CA GLU A 388 10.55 7.01 -24.21
C GLU A 388 9.58 7.77 -25.14
N ASP A 389 8.56 7.11 -25.69
CA ASP A 389 7.66 7.67 -26.71
C ASP A 389 6.22 7.95 -26.24
N HIS A 390 5.87 7.62 -24.98
CA HIS A 390 4.52 7.81 -24.46
C HIS A 390 4.43 7.96 -22.94
N ILE A 391 3.31 8.53 -22.50
CA ILE A 391 2.87 8.56 -21.10
C ILE A 391 1.50 7.90 -21.00
N ARG A 392 1.33 7.04 -20.02
CA ARG A 392 0.07 6.31 -19.77
C ARG A 392 -0.65 6.82 -18.53
N PHE A 393 -1.93 7.13 -18.69
CA PHE A 393 -2.84 7.70 -17.71
C PHE A 393 -3.78 6.63 -17.09
N GLY A 394 -3.23 5.47 -16.71
CA GLY A 394 -4.01 4.31 -16.23
C GLY A 394 -4.19 3.23 -17.30
N GLY A 395 -4.91 2.15 -16.97
CA GLY A 395 -5.21 1.03 -17.89
C GLY A 395 -3.99 0.39 -18.57
N GLU A 396 -4.23 -0.56 -19.49
CA GLU A 396 -3.18 -1.17 -20.32
C GLU A 396 -3.35 -0.89 -21.82
N ASP A 397 -4.51 -0.39 -22.24
CA ASP A 397 -4.81 -0.19 -23.65
C ASP A 397 -4.21 1.12 -24.21
N LYS A 398 -4.15 1.20 -25.54
CA LYS A 398 -3.61 2.36 -26.29
C LYS A 398 -4.42 3.66 -26.16
N ASN A 399 -5.64 3.61 -25.63
CA ASN A 399 -6.48 4.78 -25.39
C ASN A 399 -6.11 5.46 -24.07
N HIS A 400 -5.43 4.76 -23.17
CA HIS A 400 -4.92 5.34 -21.93
C HIS A 400 -3.51 5.91 -22.08
N ALA A 401 -2.84 5.68 -23.21
CA ALA A 401 -1.52 6.23 -23.50
C ALA A 401 -1.57 7.39 -24.51
N ILE A 402 -0.85 8.47 -24.20
CA ILE A 402 -0.56 9.58 -25.10
C ILE A 402 0.79 9.31 -25.76
N PHE A 403 0.75 8.98 -27.04
CA PHE A 403 1.95 8.80 -27.86
C PHE A 403 2.37 10.11 -28.52
N THR A 404 3.64 10.23 -28.89
CA THR A 404 4.16 11.35 -29.69
C THR A 404 3.33 11.67 -30.94
N LYS A 405 2.88 10.65 -31.66
CA LYS A 405 1.99 10.79 -32.83
C LYS A 405 0.62 11.40 -32.51
N ASP A 406 0.11 11.16 -31.31
CA ASP A 406 -1.18 11.69 -30.87
C ASP A 406 -1.10 13.19 -30.62
N LEU A 407 0.09 13.71 -30.30
CA LEU A 407 0.34 15.14 -30.09
C LEU A 407 0.49 15.89 -31.41
N MET A 408 1.22 15.32 -32.38
CA MET A 408 1.48 15.98 -33.66
C MET A 408 0.24 16.04 -34.57
N GLY A 409 -0.53 14.95 -34.65
CA GLY A 409 -1.58 14.79 -35.66
C GLY A 409 -1.05 14.78 -37.10
N LYS A 410 -1.94 14.79 -38.10
CA LYS A 410 -1.53 14.86 -39.51
C LYS A 410 -0.89 16.23 -39.79
N ARG A 411 0.38 16.24 -40.23
CA ARG A 411 1.14 17.46 -40.59
C ARG A 411 1.31 18.50 -39.47
N GLY A 412 1.24 18.10 -38.19
CA GLY A 412 1.44 19.02 -37.06
C GLY A 412 0.23 19.92 -36.74
N GLU A 413 -0.90 19.75 -37.44
CA GLU A 413 -2.07 20.63 -37.27
C GLU A 413 -2.68 20.55 -35.87
N ARG A 414 -2.57 19.41 -35.20
CA ARG A 414 -3.05 19.26 -33.83
C ARG A 414 -2.17 20.04 -32.85
N ALA A 415 -0.84 19.92 -32.97
CA ALA A 415 0.10 20.68 -32.17
C ALA A 415 -0.11 22.19 -32.32
N LYS A 416 -0.31 22.70 -33.54
CA LYS A 416 -0.60 24.13 -33.79
C LYS A 416 -1.87 24.59 -33.07
N LYS A 417 -2.96 23.81 -33.16
CA LYS A 417 -4.22 24.13 -32.49
C LYS A 417 -4.09 24.07 -30.97
N THR A 418 -3.38 23.10 -30.42
CA THR A 418 -3.22 22.98 -28.97
C THR A 418 -2.25 24.02 -28.42
N LYS A 419 -1.26 24.47 -29.21
CA LYS A 419 -0.29 25.50 -28.80
C LYS A 419 -0.97 26.79 -28.32
N GLN A 420 -2.11 27.16 -28.89
CA GLN A 420 -2.83 28.38 -28.51
C GLN A 420 -3.36 28.36 -27.06
N PHE A 421 -3.41 27.19 -26.42
CA PHE A 421 -3.87 27.01 -25.03
C PHE A 421 -2.82 27.41 -23.99
N PHE A 422 -1.57 27.57 -24.42
CA PHE A 422 -0.43 27.76 -23.54
C PHE A 422 0.11 29.18 -23.61
N ALA A 423 0.61 29.68 -22.48
CA ALA A 423 1.29 30.95 -22.40
C ALA A 423 2.68 30.87 -23.04
N ASP A 424 3.21 32.03 -23.44
CA ASP A 424 4.60 32.13 -23.90
C ASP A 424 5.56 31.82 -22.75
N GLY A 425 6.51 30.92 -23.01
CA GLY A 425 7.44 30.41 -22.00
C GLY A 425 6.87 29.27 -21.14
N LEU A 426 5.90 28.50 -21.67
CA LEU A 426 5.39 27.29 -21.03
C LEU A 426 6.54 26.35 -20.60
N GLN A 427 6.49 25.91 -19.34
CA GLN A 427 7.26 24.75 -18.88
C GLN A 427 6.34 23.52 -18.80
N ILE A 428 6.79 22.41 -19.39
CA ILE A 428 6.14 21.11 -19.31
C ILE A 428 7.00 20.18 -18.44
N ILE A 429 6.39 19.58 -17.41
CA ILE A 429 7.06 18.66 -16.50
C ILE A 429 6.48 17.26 -16.73
N LEU A 430 7.33 16.27 -17.00
CA LEU A 430 6.92 14.88 -17.16
C LEU A 430 7.29 14.08 -15.92
N ALA A 431 6.31 13.84 -15.05
CA ALA A 431 6.46 13.00 -13.85
C ALA A 431 6.25 11.52 -14.22
N SER A 432 7.15 11.00 -15.06
CA SER A 432 6.94 9.72 -15.73
C SER A 432 8.26 9.12 -16.23
N CYS A 433 8.51 7.84 -15.91
CA CYS A 433 9.75 7.12 -16.18
C CYS A 433 10.27 7.25 -17.62
N SER A 434 11.57 7.54 -17.78
CA SER A 434 12.30 7.52 -19.07
C SER A 434 11.73 8.41 -20.18
N THR A 435 10.80 9.31 -19.88
CA THR A 435 10.18 10.19 -20.89
C THR A 435 11.13 11.27 -21.42
N GLY A 436 12.21 11.53 -20.69
CA GLY A 436 13.32 12.41 -21.05
C GLY A 436 14.53 11.67 -21.63
N ALA A 437 14.40 10.40 -22.04
CA ALA A 437 15.49 9.69 -22.69
C ALA A 437 15.93 10.38 -24.00
N GLU A 438 17.21 10.27 -24.35
CA GLU A 438 17.82 10.92 -25.51
C GLU A 438 17.48 10.20 -26.84
N VAL A 439 16.19 10.14 -27.16
CA VAL A 439 15.66 9.47 -28.35
C VAL A 439 15.06 10.52 -29.28
N GLU A 440 15.37 10.42 -30.58
CA GLU A 440 14.93 11.41 -31.58
C GLU A 440 13.40 11.55 -31.64
N ALA A 441 12.68 10.43 -31.52
CA ALA A 441 11.23 10.37 -31.46
C ALA A 441 10.66 10.37 -30.03
N GLY A 442 11.48 10.73 -29.03
CA GLY A 442 11.09 10.73 -27.62
C GLY A 442 10.07 11.81 -27.28
N ILE A 443 9.16 11.52 -26.34
CA ILE A 443 8.01 12.36 -26.04
C ILE A 443 8.42 13.75 -25.52
N ALA A 444 9.43 13.87 -24.66
CA ALA A 444 9.89 15.17 -24.15
C ALA A 444 10.39 16.09 -25.28
N ARG A 445 11.24 15.55 -26.18
CA ARG A 445 11.74 16.28 -27.35
C ARG A 445 10.58 16.70 -28.27
N GLN A 446 9.65 15.79 -28.55
CA GLN A 446 8.51 16.08 -29.44
C GLN A 446 7.58 17.15 -28.85
N LEU A 447 7.31 17.11 -27.54
CA LEU A 447 6.55 18.14 -26.83
C LEU A 447 7.26 19.50 -26.89
N SER A 448 8.57 19.51 -26.63
CA SER A 448 9.40 20.72 -26.67
C SER A 448 9.36 21.38 -28.05
N THR A 449 9.56 20.61 -29.12
CA THR A 449 9.48 21.10 -30.51
C THR A 449 8.09 21.61 -30.85
N ALA A 450 7.06 20.84 -30.54
CA ALA A 450 5.69 21.12 -30.98
C ALA A 450 5.09 22.36 -30.31
N PHE A 451 5.40 22.56 -29.04
CA PHE A 451 4.86 23.68 -28.26
C PHE A 451 5.85 24.85 -28.16
N GLY A 452 7.12 24.65 -28.51
CA GLY A 452 8.17 25.63 -28.24
C GLY A 452 8.37 25.83 -26.75
N ALA A 453 8.20 24.75 -25.98
CA ALA A 453 8.20 24.74 -24.53
C ALA A 453 9.51 24.17 -23.98
N GLU A 454 9.84 24.58 -22.77
CA GLU A 454 10.87 23.91 -21.98
C GLU A 454 10.25 22.64 -21.38
N VAL A 455 10.87 21.48 -21.60
CA VAL A 455 10.35 20.20 -21.12
C VAL A 455 11.35 19.56 -20.17
N ILE A 456 10.96 19.37 -18.91
CA ILE A 456 11.75 18.75 -17.85
C ILE A 456 11.24 17.32 -17.65
N ALA A 457 12.12 16.33 -17.81
CA ALA A 457 11.74 14.92 -17.75
C ALA A 457 12.89 14.02 -17.29
N PRO A 458 12.60 12.84 -16.68
CA PRO A 458 13.64 11.91 -16.28
C PRO A 458 14.11 11.05 -17.46
N LYS A 459 15.42 10.86 -17.58
CA LYS A 459 16.06 10.04 -18.63
C LYS A 459 16.08 8.54 -18.31
N VAL A 460 15.83 8.19 -17.05
CA VAL A 460 15.75 6.80 -16.54
C VAL A 460 14.51 6.63 -15.65
N PRO A 461 14.10 5.40 -15.28
CA PRO A 461 12.95 5.18 -14.40
C PRO A 461 13.21 5.69 -12.98
N GLU A 462 12.61 6.82 -12.61
CA GLU A 462 12.76 7.51 -11.31
C GLU A 462 11.50 8.26 -10.92
N SER A 463 11.37 8.56 -9.62
CA SER A 463 10.37 9.47 -9.05
C SER A 463 10.91 10.89 -8.89
N ILE A 464 10.01 11.86 -8.73
CA ILE A 464 10.34 13.22 -8.31
C ILE A 464 10.84 13.18 -6.86
N SER A 465 11.91 13.93 -6.57
CA SER A 465 12.48 14.07 -5.23
C SER A 465 12.39 15.51 -4.70
N ARG A 466 12.18 16.49 -5.60
CA ARG A 466 12.00 17.89 -5.25
C ARG A 466 11.17 18.59 -6.31
N MET A 467 10.25 19.45 -5.85
CA MET A 467 9.61 20.47 -6.66
C MET A 467 9.82 21.82 -5.98
N SER A 468 10.19 22.82 -6.76
CA SER A 468 10.32 24.20 -6.29
C SER A 468 9.98 25.19 -7.39
N ALA A 469 9.57 26.39 -6.99
CA ALA A 469 9.30 27.48 -7.92
C ALA A 469 10.02 28.75 -7.48
N THR A 470 10.50 29.52 -8.45
CA THR A 470 11.13 30.82 -8.21
C THR A 470 10.67 31.81 -9.28
N LYS A 471 10.74 33.11 -9.02
CA LYS A 471 10.43 34.12 -10.05
C LYS A 471 11.69 34.52 -10.79
N ASN A 472 11.60 34.64 -12.11
CA ASN A 472 12.63 35.27 -12.93
C ASN A 472 12.57 36.80 -12.84
N SER A 473 13.43 37.49 -13.60
CA SER A 473 13.49 38.96 -13.65
C SER A 473 12.19 39.63 -14.13
N ASP A 474 11.38 38.90 -14.90
CA ASP A 474 10.09 39.38 -15.42
C ASP A 474 8.93 39.07 -14.48
N GLY A 475 9.21 38.50 -13.30
CA GLY A 475 8.21 38.11 -12.31
C GLY A 475 7.46 36.82 -12.65
N LYS A 476 7.83 36.12 -13.72
CA LYS A 476 7.23 34.82 -14.09
C LYS A 476 7.84 33.70 -13.26
N PHE A 477 7.01 32.75 -12.84
CA PHE A 477 7.47 31.55 -12.16
C PHE A 477 8.25 30.64 -13.11
N ILE A 478 9.40 30.15 -12.62
CA ILE A 478 10.24 29.13 -13.20
C ILE A 478 10.24 27.95 -12.22
N PHE A 479 9.90 26.78 -12.74
CA PHE A 479 9.80 25.53 -12.00
C PHE A 479 11.11 24.74 -12.12
N ASP A 480 11.66 24.32 -10.98
CA ASP A 480 12.81 23.42 -10.90
C ASP A 480 12.39 22.13 -10.22
N ILE A 481 12.59 21.04 -10.95
CA ILE A 481 12.18 19.68 -10.58
C ILE A 481 13.43 18.82 -10.53
N ASP A 482 13.61 18.07 -9.45
CA ASP A 482 14.63 17.03 -9.38
C ASP A 482 14.00 15.66 -9.26
N PHE A 483 14.75 14.67 -9.74
CA PHE A 483 14.41 13.26 -9.65
C PHE A 483 15.35 12.57 -8.65
N SER A 484 14.95 11.41 -8.14
CA SER A 484 15.61 10.73 -7.04
C SER A 484 17.09 10.40 -7.27
N LYS A 485 17.51 10.12 -8.51
CA LYS A 485 18.93 9.97 -8.87
C LYS A 485 19.53 11.25 -9.42
N SER A 486 20.74 11.58 -8.96
CA SER A 486 21.54 12.65 -9.56
C SER A 486 21.75 12.37 -11.06
N ASP A 487 21.80 13.44 -11.85
CA ASP A 487 21.98 13.41 -13.31
C ASP A 487 20.91 12.64 -14.09
N SER A 488 19.79 12.26 -13.48
CA SER A 488 18.70 11.58 -14.17
C SER A 488 17.73 12.52 -14.89
N LYS A 489 17.98 13.84 -14.85
CA LYS A 489 17.15 14.89 -15.44
C LYS A 489 17.67 15.29 -16.82
N ASN A 490 16.78 15.37 -17.80
CA ASN A 490 17.02 16.07 -19.06
C ASN A 490 16.06 17.25 -19.19
N THR A 491 16.55 18.35 -19.77
CA THR A 491 15.73 19.52 -20.12
C THR A 491 15.80 19.72 -21.63
N TYR A 492 14.66 19.88 -22.29
CA TYR A 492 14.59 20.12 -23.73
C TYR A 492 14.00 21.49 -24.01
N GLN A 493 14.63 22.27 -24.90
CA GLN A 493 14.15 23.55 -25.35
C GLN A 493 14.11 23.60 -26.89
N GLN A 494 12.92 23.83 -27.44
CA GLN A 494 12.65 23.77 -28.88
C GLN A 494 13.17 22.47 -29.53
N GLY A 495 13.10 21.35 -28.81
CA GLY A 495 13.57 20.03 -29.24
C GLY A 495 15.06 19.76 -29.02
N ASN A 496 15.84 20.75 -28.63
CA ASN A 496 17.27 20.59 -28.34
C ASN A 496 17.48 20.23 -26.88
N LEU A 497 18.42 19.33 -26.59
CA LEU A 497 18.81 19.04 -25.21
C LEU A 497 19.59 20.24 -24.67
N GLU A 498 19.18 20.76 -23.52
CA GLU A 498 19.94 21.79 -22.81
C GLU A 498 21.03 21.14 -21.98
N ASN A 499 22.29 21.42 -22.32
CA ASN A 499 23.40 21.12 -21.45
C ASN A 499 23.49 22.24 -20.41
N LYS A 500 22.84 22.07 -19.27
CA LYS A 500 23.07 22.95 -18.11
C LYS A 500 24.40 22.53 -17.50
N GLU A 501 25.42 23.37 -17.68
CA GLU A 501 26.76 23.23 -17.04
C GLU A 501 26.69 23.31 -15.52
#